data_AF-A0A537VBC5-F1
#
_entry.id   AF-A0A537VBC5-F1
#
_cell.length_a   1.000
_cell.length_b   1.000
_cell.length_c   1.000
_cell.angle_alpha   90.00
_cell.angle_beta   90.00
_cell.angle_gamma   90.00
#
_symmetry.space_group_name_H-M   'P 1'
#
loop_
_entity.id
_entity.type
_entity.pdbx_description
1 polymer ?
#
loop_
_entity_poly.entity_id
_entity_poly.type
_entity_poly.pdbx_seq_one_letter_code
_entity_poly.pdbx_strand_id
1 'polypeptide(L)'
;MRSGLFLAMMLAASSLAAAETPLTIDQLLAQGWEIAGYASGYDNRTSLILFRHPGVNALVQCGILYDVTRTQRTVVNCYELR
;
A
#
# COMPACT_ATOMS: atom_id res chain seq x y z
N MET A 1 27.25 9.49 -41.68
CA MET A 1 27.40 8.72 -40.43
C MET A 1 26.99 9.56 -39.20
N ARG A 2 25.75 10.04 -39.07
CA ARG A 2 25.30 10.84 -37.89
C ARG A 2 23.83 10.63 -37.48
N SER A 3 23.15 9.62 -38.03
CA SER A 3 21.69 9.41 -37.82
C SER A 3 21.34 8.24 -36.91
N GLY A 4 22.32 7.50 -36.38
CA GLY A 4 22.10 6.31 -35.55
C GLY A 4 22.10 6.58 -34.04
N LEU A 5 22.66 7.70 -33.58
CA LEU A 5 22.74 7.99 -32.14
C LEU A 5 21.41 8.44 -31.52
N PHE A 6 20.52 9.06 -32.30
CA PHE A 6 19.24 9.55 -31.77
C PHE A 6 18.24 8.42 -31.48
N LEU A 7 18.31 7.32 -32.24
CA LEU A 7 17.40 6.19 -32.03
C LEU A 7 17.78 5.37 -30.78
N ALA A 8 19.07 5.31 -30.44
CA ALA A 8 19.55 4.59 -29.26
C ALA A 8 19.18 5.29 -27.93
N MET A 9 18.97 6.61 -27.93
CA MET A 9 18.61 7.36 -26.73
C MET A 9 17.13 7.26 -26.36
N MET A 10 16.25 6.96 -27.32
CA MET A 10 14.80 6.83 -27.05
C MET A 10 14.39 5.48 -26.44
N LEU A 11 15.19 4.41 -26.61
CA LEU A 11 14.87 3.08 -26.06
C LEU A 11 15.23 2.91 -24.58
N ALA A 12 16.00 3.82 -23.99
CA ALA A 12 16.40 3.74 -22.59
C ALA A 12 15.30 4.22 -21.61
N ALA A 13 14.21 4.80 -22.10
CA ALA A 13 13.04 5.19 -21.30
C ALA A 13 12.04 4.02 -21.13
N SER A 14 12.54 2.78 -21.13
CA SER A 14 11.75 1.62 -20.75
C SER A 14 11.39 1.78 -19.28
N SER A 15 10.15 2.23 -19.05
CA SER A 15 9.54 2.45 -17.75
C SER A 15 9.78 1.25 -16.84
N LEU A 16 10.67 1.39 -15.86
CA LEU A 16 10.60 0.60 -14.64
C LEU A 16 9.19 0.85 -14.09
N ALA A 17 8.31 -0.13 -14.21
CA ALA A 17 7.14 -0.21 -13.35
C ALA A 17 7.69 -0.27 -11.93
N ALA A 18 7.73 0.87 -11.25
CA ALA A 18 8.09 0.93 -9.85
C ALA A 18 7.11 -0.01 -9.14
N ALA A 19 7.63 -1.07 -8.53
CA ALA A 19 6.82 -1.87 -7.62
C ALA A 19 6.30 -0.89 -6.57
N GLU A 20 4.99 -0.64 -6.58
CA GLU A 20 4.36 0.27 -5.63
C GLU A 20 4.72 -0.25 -4.23
N THR A 21 5.44 0.57 -3.47
CA THR A 21 5.77 0.25 -2.08
C THR A 21 4.46 -0.05 -1.35
N PRO A 22 4.31 -1.22 -0.72
CA PRO A 22 3.08 -1.55 -0.01
C PRO A 22 2.80 -0.47 1.03
N LEU A 23 1.57 0.05 1.03
CA LEU A 23 1.13 0.99 2.05
C LEU A 23 1.27 0.34 3.43
N THR A 24 1.84 1.07 4.38
CA THR A 24 1.91 0.64 5.78
C THR A 24 1.12 1.58 6.68
N ILE A 25 0.68 1.07 7.83
CA ILE A 25 0.00 1.87 8.85
C ILE A 25 0.86 3.08 9.26
N ASP A 26 2.16 2.87 9.48
CA ASP A 26 3.07 3.94 9.89
C ASP A 26 3.21 5.03 8.81
N GLN A 27 3.26 4.63 7.53
CA GLN A 27 3.29 5.58 6.42
C GLN A 27 2.01 6.41 6.36
N LEU A 28 0.84 5.76 6.49
CA LEU A 28 -0.45 6.45 6.48
C LEU A 28 -0.52 7.48 7.61
N LEU A 29 -0.16 7.08 8.83
CA LEU A 29 -0.14 7.97 9.99
C LEU A 29 0.84 9.13 9.80
N ALA A 30 2.06 8.86 9.31
CA ALA A 30 3.07 9.89 9.05
C ALA A 30 2.65 10.87 7.95
N GLN A 31 1.81 10.44 7.01
CA GLN A 31 1.27 11.25 5.92
C GLN A 31 0.00 12.03 6.30
N GLY A 32 -0.49 11.92 7.54
CA GLY A 32 -1.67 12.65 8.00
C GLY A 32 -3.00 11.94 7.71
N TRP A 33 -2.98 10.65 7.36
CA TRP A 33 -4.21 9.86 7.37
C TRP A 33 -4.70 9.67 8.80
N GLU A 34 -5.98 9.90 9.00
CA GLU A 34 -6.68 9.76 10.25
C GLU A 34 -7.42 8.42 10.31
N ILE A 35 -7.48 7.82 11.49
CA ILE A 35 -8.28 6.61 11.67
C ILE A 35 -9.77 6.99 11.73
N ALA A 36 -10.54 6.45 10.81
CA ALA A 36 -11.98 6.65 10.69
C ALA A 36 -12.79 5.56 11.41
N GLY A 37 -12.22 4.37 11.61
CA GLY A 37 -12.93 3.27 12.28
C GLY A 37 -12.09 2.02 12.49
N TYR A 38 -12.58 1.16 13.37
CA TYR A 38 -12.00 -0.13 13.71
C TYR A 38 -13.08 -1.22 13.71
N ALA A 39 -12.73 -2.40 13.24
CA ALA A 39 -13.56 -3.59 13.37
C ALA A 39 -12.69 -4.81 13.64
N SER A 40 -13.23 -5.80 14.35
CA SER A 40 -12.59 -7.11 14.53
C SER A 40 -13.43 -8.19 13.88
N GLY A 41 -12.76 -9.13 13.22
CA GLY A 41 -13.39 -10.37 12.76
C GLY A 41 -13.88 -11.20 13.95
N TYR A 42 -14.91 -12.02 13.71
CA TYR A 42 -15.51 -12.89 14.73
C TYR A 42 -14.52 -13.89 15.35
N ASP A 43 -13.47 -14.25 14.62
CA ASP A 43 -12.45 -15.21 15.04
C ASP A 43 -11.38 -14.61 15.98
N ASN A 44 -11.44 -13.30 16.28
CA ASN A 44 -10.41 -12.54 17.01
C ASN A 44 -9.00 -12.64 16.41
N ARG A 45 -8.89 -13.13 15.17
CA ARG A 45 -7.61 -13.25 14.45
C ARG A 45 -7.49 -12.21 13.36
N THR A 46 -8.58 -11.59 12.97
CA THR A 46 -8.58 -10.51 11.99
C THR A 46 -8.98 -9.19 12.65
N SER A 47 -8.22 -8.13 12.39
CA SER A 47 -8.58 -6.76 12.74
C SER A 47 -8.53 -5.88 11.49
N LEU A 48 -9.46 -4.96 11.36
CA LEU A 48 -9.57 -4.01 10.26
C LEU A 48 -9.47 -2.59 10.82
N ILE A 49 -8.66 -1.76 10.16
CA ILE A 49 -8.53 -0.33 10.44
C ILE A 49 -8.91 0.41 9.16
N LEU A 50 -9.84 1.36 9.28
CA LEU A 50 -10.22 2.24 8.19
C LEU A 50 -9.55 3.59 8.39
N PHE A 51 -8.87 4.08 7.36
CA PHE A 51 -8.24 5.39 7.31
C PHE A 51 -8.96 6.32 6.32
N ARG A 52 -9.00 7.60 6.67
CA ARG A 52 -9.44 8.71 5.82
C ARG A 52 -8.35 9.78 5.81
N HIS A 53 -8.23 10.57 4.75
CA HIS A 53 -7.35 11.73 4.73
C HIS A 53 -8.12 12.99 4.32
N PRO A 54 -8.02 14.10 5.07
CA PRO A 54 -8.66 15.35 4.68
C PRO A 54 -8.20 15.79 3.28
N GLY A 55 -9.14 16.01 2.36
CA GLY A 55 -8.81 16.43 0.99
C GLY A 55 -8.43 15.32 0.02
N VAL A 56 -8.43 14.05 0.45
CA VAL A 56 -8.33 12.89 -0.45
C VAL A 56 -9.67 12.16 -0.47
N ASN A 57 -10.22 11.97 -1.68
CA ASN A 57 -11.51 11.27 -1.86
C ASN A 57 -11.31 9.76 -2.00
N ALA A 58 -10.55 9.16 -1.08
CA ALA A 58 -10.32 7.74 -1.01
C ALA A 58 -10.22 7.31 0.47
N LEU A 59 -10.60 6.06 0.73
CA LEU A 59 -10.41 5.42 2.02
C LEU A 59 -9.30 4.37 1.87
N VAL A 60 -8.53 4.16 2.94
CA VAL A 60 -7.56 3.06 2.98
C VAL A 60 -7.95 2.10 4.08
N GLN A 61 -8.05 0.81 3.77
CA GLN A 61 -8.30 -0.23 4.76
C GLN A 61 -7.03 -1.04 4.99
N CYS A 62 -6.60 -1.13 6.24
CA CYS A 62 -5.56 -2.04 6.68
C CYS A 62 -6.17 -3.24 7.39
N GLY A 63 -5.89 -4.45 6.89
CA GLY A 63 -6.21 -5.71 7.53
C GLY A 63 -5.01 -6.28 8.25
N ILE A 64 -5.19 -6.64 9.52
CA ILE A 64 -4.22 -7.34 10.36
C ILE A 64 -4.73 -8.76 10.58
N LEU A 65 -3.92 -9.75 10.19
CA LEU A 65 -4.16 -11.16 10.45
C LEU A 65 -3.15 -11.68 11.47
N TYR A 66 -3.66 -12.30 12.52
CA TYR A 66 -2.89 -13.01 13.54
C TYR A 66 -2.92 -14.52 13.26
N ASP A 67 -1.85 -15.03 12.67
CA ASP A 67 -1.65 -16.47 12.42
C ASP A 67 -0.71 -17.06 13.47
N VAL A 68 -1.28 -17.70 14.49
CA VAL A 68 -0.52 -18.33 15.59
C VAL A 68 0.25 -19.59 15.18
N THR A 69 0.05 -20.08 13.96
CA THR A 69 0.69 -21.31 13.46
C THR A 69 1.98 -21.05 12.69
N ARG A 70 2.24 -19.80 12.28
CA ARG A 70 3.44 -19.41 11.53
C ARG A 70 4.50 -18.74 12.41
N THR A 71 5.75 -18.75 11.94
CA THR A 71 6.87 -18.02 12.58
C THR A 71 6.60 -16.52 12.59
N GLN A 72 6.17 -15.95 11.45
CA GLN A 72 5.64 -14.60 11.38
C GLN A 72 4.16 -14.65 11.77
N ARG A 73 3.85 -14.15 12.96
CA ARG A 73 2.50 -14.25 13.54
C ARG A 73 1.55 -13.17 13.06
N THR A 74 2.07 -12.05 12.57
CA THR A 74 1.26 -10.90 12.17
C THR A 74 1.52 -10.58 10.71
N VAL A 75 0.45 -10.55 9.92
CA VAL A 75 0.45 -10.08 8.53
C VAL A 75 -0.41 -8.83 8.46
N VAL A 76 0.12 -7.76 7.89
CA VAL A 76 -0.61 -6.50 7.70
C VAL A 76 -0.63 -6.18 6.22
N ASN A 77 -1.81 -5.92 5.68
CA ASN A 77 -1.99 -5.47 4.30
C ASN A 77 -2.90 -4.25 4.27
N CYS A 78 -2.46 -3.18 3.62
CA CYS A 78 -3.23 -1.96 3.46
C CYS A 78 -3.57 -1.73 1.98
N TYR A 79 -4.82 -1.38 1.70
CA TYR A 79 -5.31 -1.15 0.35
C TYR A 79 -6.20 0.08 0.30
N GLU A 80 -6.07 0.88 -0.75
CA GLU A 80 -7.07 1.87 -1.11
C GLU A 80 -8.38 1.16 -1.50
N LEU A 81 -9.50 1.64 -0.96
CA LEU A 81 -10.83 1.16 -1.29
C LEU A 81 -11.33 1.90 -2.52
N ARG A 82 -11.71 1.15 -3.55
CA ARG A 82 -12.35 1.65 -4.78
C ARG A 82 -13.84 1.39 -4.77
#